data_AF-A0A4P9YXF1-F1
#
_entry.id   AF-A0A4P9YXF1-F1
#
_cell.length_a   1.000
_cell.length_b   1.000
_cell.length_c   1.000
_cell.angle_alpha   90.00
_cell.angle_beta   90.00
_cell.angle_gamma   90.00
#
_symmetry.space_group_name_H-M   'P 1'
#
loop_
_entity.id
_entity.type
_entity.pdbx_description
1 polymer ?
#
loop_
_entity_poly.entity_id
_entity_poly.type
_entity_poly.pdbx_seq_one_letter_code
_entity_poly.pdbx_strand_id
1 'polypeptide(L)' 'LPGYGRGSQVEWGEFIMQYMKERKELKRVYLLIDVRRGLMPTDKEIIAILDQIPVSYQVVFTKLDKV' A
#
# COMPACT_ATOMS: atom_id res chain seq x y z
N LEU A 1 -0.86 -8.68 -0.74
CA LEU A 1 -0.27 -8.40 0.58
C LEU A 1 -1.41 -8.15 1.56
N PRO A 2 -1.22 -8.47 2.85
CA PRO A 2 -2.18 -8.11 3.87
C PRO A 2 -2.53 -6.61 3.85
N GLY A 3 -3.76 -6.26 4.20
CA GLY A 3 -4.21 -4.88 4.27
C GLY A 3 -3.56 -4.12 5.43
N TYR A 4 -3.52 -2.79 5.33
CA TYR A 4 -2.82 -1.88 6.25
C TYR A 4 -3.76 -0.96 7.06
N GLY A 5 -5.06 -1.21 6.96
CA GLY A 5 -6.10 -0.45 7.66
C GLY A 5 -6.63 -1.18 8.88
N ARG A 6 -7.86 -0.84 9.28
CA ARG A 6 -8.58 -1.48 10.40
C ARG A 6 -8.50 -3.03 10.31
N GLY A 7 -7.83 -3.65 11.28
CA GLY A 7 -7.61 -5.10 11.34
C GLY A 7 -6.24 -5.58 10.86
N SER A 8 -5.35 -4.69 10.43
CA SER A 8 -3.95 -5.02 10.14
C SER A 8 -3.18 -5.28 11.43
N GLN A 9 -2.41 -6.37 11.47
CA GLN A 9 -1.47 -6.64 12.56
C GLN A 9 -0.15 -5.92 12.27
N VAL A 10 0.50 -5.39 13.32
CA VAL A 10 1.79 -4.68 13.19
C VAL A 10 2.86 -5.59 12.57
N GLU A 11 2.85 -6.87 12.94
CA GLU A 11 3.72 -7.93 12.43
C GLU A 11 3.69 -8.06 10.90
N TRP A 12 2.59 -7.66 10.26
CA TRP A 12 2.44 -7.72 8.80
C TRP A 12 3.26 -6.63 8.11
N GLY A 13 3.56 -5.52 8.79
CA GLY A 13 4.37 -4.44 8.27
C GLY A 13 5.79 -4.88 7.95
N GLU A 14 6.45 -5.60 8.88
CA GLU A 14 7.81 -6.11 8.66
C GLU A 14 7.87 -7.10 7.50
N PHE A 15 6.89 -8.02 7.43
CA PHE A 15 6.81 -8.99 6.33
C PHE A 15 6.61 -8.31 4.97
N ILE A 16 5.75 -7.29 4.90
CA ILE A 16 5.54 -6.51 3.68
C ILE A 16 6.82 -5.80 3.26
N MET A 17 7.53 -5.19 4.21
CA MET A 17 8.80 -4.51 3.94
C MET A 17 9.88 -5.47 3.45
N GLN A 18 9.99 -6.64 4.07
CA GLN A 18 10.92 -7.67 3.66
C GLN A 18 10.59 -8.18 2.25
N TYR A 19 9.31 -8.46 1.98
CA TYR A 19 8.84 -8.90 0.67
C TYR A 19 9.18 -7.89 -0.44
N MET A 20 8.97 -6.59 -0.19
CA MET A 20 9.27 -5.54 -1.18
C MET A 20 10.77 -5.39 -1.44
N LYS A 21 11.62 -5.62 -0.43
CA LYS A 21 13.08 -5.49 -0.55
C LYS A 21 13.74 -6.71 -1.18
N GLU A 22 13.32 -7.92 -0.79
CA GLU A 22 13.99 -9.16 -1.17
C GLU A 22 13.53 -9.70 -2.52
N ARG A 23 12.30 -9.38 -2.94
CA ARG A 23 11.74 -9.94 -4.16
C ARG A 23 12.20 -9.20 -5.41
N LYS A 24 13.32 -9.66 -5.98
CA LYS A 24 13.92 -9.12 -7.21
C LYS A 24 12.98 -9.09 -8.43
N GLU A 25 11.98 -9.98 -8.48
CA GLU A 25 11.02 -10.00 -9.59
C GLU A 25 9.87 -8.99 -9.43
N LEU A 26 9.79 -8.29 -8.31
CA LEU A 26 8.76 -7.29 -8.08
C LEU A 26 9.04 -6.05 -8.92
N LYS A 27 8.27 -5.86 -9.99
CA LYS A 27 8.44 -4.72 -10.91
C LYS A 27 7.65 -3.48 -10.52
N ARG A 28 6.51 -3.66 -9.85
CA ARG A 28 5.59 -2.57 -9.49
C ARG A 28 4.66 -2.95 -8.34
N VAL A 29 4.34 -1.98 -7.50
CA VAL A 29 3.31 -2.08 -6.45
C VAL A 29 2.08 -1.26 -6.83
N TYR A 30 0.88 -1.77 -6.57
CA TYR A 30 -0.36 -1.02 -6.73
C TYR A 30 -0.98 -0.76 -5.36
N LEU A 31 -1.14 0.51 -5.01
CA LEU A 31 -1.78 0.95 -3.77
C LEU A 31 -3.27 1.21 -4.06
N LEU A 32 -4.14 0.35 -3.52
CA LEU A 32 -5.58 0.43 -3.74
C LEU A 32 -6.24 1.30 -2.66
N ILE A 33 -6.86 2.41 -3.07
CA ILE A 33 -7.56 3.33 -2.16
C ILE A 33 -9.06 3.31 -2.47
N ASP A 34 -9.90 3.15 -1.44
CA ASP A 34 -11.37 3.21 -1.57
C ASP A 34 -11.81 4.68 -1.59
N VAL A 35 -12.27 5.16 -2.75
CA VAL A 35 -12.60 6.59 -2.94
C VAL A 35 -13.68 7.10 -1.99
N ARG A 36 -14.57 6.22 -1.51
CA ARG A 36 -15.69 6.59 -0.64
C ARG A 36 -15.22 7.06 0.73
N ARG A 37 -14.01 6.68 1.12
CA ARG A 37 -13.40 7.04 2.41
C ARG A 37 -12.45 8.23 2.27
N GLY A 38 -12.18 8.68 1.05
CA GLY A 38 -11.12 9.64 0.76
C GLY A 38 -9.72 9.10 1.11
N LEU A 39 -8.73 10.00 1.04
CA LEU A 39 -7.35 9.70 1.41
C LEU A 39 -7.18 9.74 2.94
N MET A 40 -6.92 8.59 3.55
CA MET A 40 -6.78 8.47 5.00
C MET A 40 -5.32 8.70 5.44
N PRO A 41 -5.08 9.02 6.74
CA PRO A 41 -3.71 9.14 7.27
C PRO A 41 -2.84 7.91 7.01
N THR A 42 -3.40 6.70 7.18
CA THR A 42 -2.70 5.44 6.92
C THR A 42 -2.28 5.27 5.46
N ASP A 43 -3.03 5.83 4.50
CA ASP A 43 -2.63 5.80 3.09
C ASP A 43 -1.38 6.66 2.86
N LYS A 44 -1.31 7.82 3.52
CA LYS A 44 -0.14 8.73 3.45
C LYS A 44 1.10 8.10 4.08
N GLU A 45 0.94 7.38 5.19
CA GLU A 45 2.03 6.64 5.83
C GLU A 45 2.60 5.56 4.89
N ILE A 46 1.74 4.82 4.20
CA ILE A 46 2.20 3.83 3.22
C ILE A 46 2.88 4.47 2.01
N ILE A 47 2.35 5.57 1.50
CA ILE A 47 2.98 6.34 0.41
C ILE A 47 4.40 6.74 0.83
N ALA A 48 4.57 7.29 2.04
CA ALA A 48 5.87 7.67 2.56
C ALA A 48 6.84 6.49 2.77
N ILE A 49 6.32 5.30 3.07
CA ILE A 49 7.11 4.06 3.14
C ILE A 49 7.54 3.63 1.73
N LEU A 50 6.61 3.62 0.77
CA LEU A 50 6.89 3.22 -0.61
C LEU A 50 7.89 4.16 -1.29
N ASP A 51 7.86 5.45 -0.97
CA ASP A 51 8.84 6.44 -1.45
C ASP A 51 10.28 6.15 -1.00
N GLN A 52 10.46 5.40 0.10
CA GLN A 52 11.79 5.00 0.60
C GLN A 52 12.30 3.69 -0.01
N ILE A 53 11.48 3.01 -0.81
CA ILE A 53 11.80 1.70 -1.39
C ILE A 53 12.13 1.88 -2.88
N PRO A 54 13.14 1.18 -3.44
CA PRO A 54 13.50 1.28 -4.86
C PRO A 54 12.55 0.47 -5.76
N VAL A 55 11.23 0.57 -5.55
CA VAL A 55 10.20 -0.10 -6.35
C VAL A 55 9.15 0.91 -6.74
N SER A 56 8.90 1.07 -8.04
CA SER A 56 7.84 1.96 -8.52
C SER A 56 6.48 1.51 -8.01
N TYR A 57 5.66 2.45 -7.54
CA TYR A 57 4.27 2.18 -7.17
C TYR A 57 3.29 3.07 -7.93
N GLN A 58 2.04 2.64 -7.99
CA GLN A 58 0.95 3.42 -8.56
C GLN A 58 -0.26 3.38 -7.64
N VAL A 59 -0.84 4.55 -7.40
CA VAL A 59 -2.10 4.66 -6.65
C VAL A 59 -3.26 4.37 -7.59
N VAL A 60 -4.16 3.47 -7.18
CA VAL A 60 -5.37 3.10 -7.90
C VAL A 60 -6.57 3.39 -7.03
N PHE A 61 -7.39 4.33 -7.48
CA PHE A 61 -8.66 4.65 -6.86
C PHE A 61 -9.71 3.61 -7.25
N THR A 62 -10.27 2.93 -6.26
CA THR A 62 -11.24 1.84 -6.40
C THR A 62 -12.63 2.28 -5.96
N LYS A 63 -13.67 1.60 -6.44
CA LYS A 63 -15.10 1.86 -6.14
C LYS A 63 -15.61 3.23 -6.62
N LEU A 64 -15.10 3.66 -7.77
CA LEU A 64 -15.54 4.89 -8.46
C LEU A 64 -17.02 4.85 -8.86
N ASP A 65 -17.62 3.67 -8.98
CA ASP A 65 -19.07 3.49 -9.25
C ASP A 65 -19.98 4.02 -8.14
N LYS A 66 -19.43 4.34 -6.96
CA LYS A 66 -20.19 4.73 -5.77
C LYS A 66 -19.98 6.19 -5.35
N VAL A 67 -19.44 7.01 -6.25
CA VAL A 67 -19.19 8.44 -6.09
C VAL A 67 -19.97 9.19 -7.14
#